data_AF-A0A9E1Y464-F1
#
_entry.id   AF-A0A9E1Y464-F1
#
_cell.length_a   1.000
_cell.length_b   1.000
_cell.length_c   1.000
_cell.angle_alpha   90.00
_cell.angle_beta   90.00
_cell.angle_gamma   90.00
#
_symmetry.space_group_name_H-M   'P 1'
#
loop_
_entity.id
_entity.type
_entity.pdbx_description
1 polymer ?
#
loop_
_entity_poly.entity_id
_entity_poly.type
_entity_poly.pdbx_seq_one_letter_code
_entity_poly.pdbx_strand_id
1 'polypeptide(L)'
;DGNINLALELSKQSTLQQTFSELEELIKLITTLNQNGWRKFIENFSMMANRKPEEFKFKIYMLQLWFNFAYSNRLGNTDSSKFVLLVESLTAFNSAFPNADLAGINQILEETIESLIRNYYTPLTLINLLISMQRLLKGKEPLSIL
;
A
#
# COMPACT_ATOMS: atom_id res chain seq x y z
N ASP A 1 6.92 15.43 -0.24
CA ASP A 1 7.78 15.77 0.92
C ASP A 1 7.78 14.66 1.97
N GLY A 2 8.75 13.75 1.89
CA GLY A 2 8.92 12.69 2.89
C GLY A 2 9.59 13.26 4.14
N ASN A 3 8.86 13.34 5.26
CA ASN A 3 9.45 13.71 6.55
C ASN A 3 10.24 12.50 7.11
N ILE A 4 11.49 12.35 6.66
CA ILE A 4 12.40 11.27 7.02
C ILE A 4 12.59 11.15 8.54
N ASN A 5 12.54 12.28 9.28
CA ASN A 5 12.68 12.27 10.73
C ASN A 5 11.48 11.62 11.43
N LEU A 6 10.27 11.90 10.95
CA LEU A 6 9.05 11.27 11.45
C LEU A 6 9.03 9.77 11.11
N ALA A 7 9.43 9.39 9.90
CA ALA A 7 9.56 7.98 9.52
C ALA A 7 10.57 7.24 10.42
N LEU A 8 11.68 7.91 10.78
CA LEU A 8 12.68 7.38 11.70
C LEU A 8 12.13 7.24 13.12
N GLU A 9 11.38 8.22 13.64
CA GLU A 9 10.72 8.12 14.95
C GLU A 9 9.72 6.98 15.03
N LEU A 10 8.88 6.82 13.99
CA LEU A 10 7.90 5.73 13.94
C LEU A 10 8.58 4.36 13.83
N SER A 11 9.67 4.26 13.07
CA SER A 11 10.46 3.01 12.99
C SER A 11 11.13 2.61 14.31
N LYS A 12 11.38 3.55 15.23
CA LYS A 12 11.98 3.27 16.54
C LYS A 12 10.99 2.67 17.53
N GLN A 13 9.69 2.76 17.26
CA GLN A 13 8.63 2.28 18.14
C GLN A 13 8.36 0.77 17.98
N SER A 14 8.84 0.16 16.89
CA SER A 14 8.63 -1.25 16.55
C SER A 14 9.96 -1.93 16.22
N THR A 15 10.03 -3.26 16.39
CA THR A 15 11.17 -4.01 15.84
C THR A 15 11.07 -4.07 14.32
N LEU A 16 12.20 -4.29 13.65
CA LEU A 16 12.24 -4.46 12.20
C LEU A 16 11.31 -5.61 11.76
N GLN A 17 11.30 -6.73 12.49
CA GLN A 17 10.44 -7.88 12.23
C GLN A 17 8.96 -7.56 12.40
N GLN A 18 8.57 -6.82 13.45
CA GLN A 18 7.18 -6.40 13.64
C GLN A 18 6.71 -5.50 12.49
N THR A 19 7.55 -4.56 12.08
CA THR A 19 7.23 -3.63 10.98
C THR A 19 7.00 -4.38 9.67
N PHE A 20 7.80 -5.41 9.37
CA PHE A 20 7.58 -6.26 8.20
C PHE A 20 6.31 -7.10 8.31
N SER A 21 6.05 -7.72 9.46
CA SER A 21 4.82 -8.49 9.68
C SER A 21 3.58 -7.62 9.50
N GLU A 22 3.57 -6.40 10.04
CA GLU A 22 2.47 -5.45 9.84
C GLU A 22 2.30 -5.08 8.36
N LEU A 23 3.41 -4.87 7.64
CA LEU A 23 3.35 -4.56 6.22
C LEU A 23 2.76 -5.72 5.41
N GLU A 24 3.16 -6.97 5.67
CA GLU A 24 2.58 -8.13 4.99
C GLU A 24 1.10 -8.30 5.28
N GLU A 25 0.67 -8.08 6.53
CA GLU A 25 -0.75 -8.08 6.88
C GLU A 25 -1.53 -7.00 6.13
N LEU A 26 -0.97 -5.79 6.02
CA LEU A 26 -1.58 -4.70 5.26
C LEU A 26 -1.68 -5.04 3.77
N ILE A 27 -0.62 -5.56 3.16
CA ILE A 27 -0.61 -6.01 1.76
C ILE A 27 -1.69 -7.06 1.53
N LYS A 28 -1.75 -8.09 2.39
CA LYS A 28 -2.77 -9.13 2.29
C LYS A 28 -4.17 -8.56 2.35
N LEU A 29 -4.40 -7.62 3.26
CA LEU A 29 -5.71 -7.03 3.48
C LEU A 29 -6.18 -6.15 2.30
N ILE A 30 -5.29 -5.39 1.66
CA ILE A 30 -5.66 -4.55 0.51
C ILE A 30 -5.75 -5.33 -0.81
N THR A 31 -5.02 -6.44 -0.92
CA THR A 31 -4.99 -7.27 -2.14
C THR A 31 -6.08 -8.35 -2.15
N THR A 32 -6.57 -8.77 -1.00
CA THR A 32 -7.61 -9.81 -0.91
C THR A 32 -9.01 -9.21 -0.95
N LEU A 33 -9.86 -9.73 -1.83
CA LEU A 33 -11.30 -9.47 -1.82
C LEU A 33 -11.95 -10.15 -0.61
N ASN A 34 -12.10 -9.42 0.49
CA ASN A 34 -12.73 -9.91 1.71
C ASN A 34 -13.56 -8.79 2.34
N GLN A 35 -14.88 -8.92 2.33
CA GLN A 35 -15.80 -7.91 2.86
C GLN A 35 -15.53 -7.56 4.33
N ASN A 36 -15.26 -8.56 5.17
CA ASN A 36 -14.94 -8.34 6.58
C ASN A 36 -13.56 -7.68 6.76
N GLY A 37 -12.60 -8.05 5.92
CA GLY A 37 -11.27 -7.42 5.88
C GLY A 37 -11.35 -5.94 5.47
N TRP A 38 -12.14 -5.64 4.45
CA TRP A 38 -12.35 -4.27 3.96
C TRP A 38 -13.06 -3.41 4.99
N ARG A 39 -14.09 -3.95 5.66
CA ARG A 39 -14.75 -3.23 6.76
C ARG A 39 -13.76 -2.88 7.87
N LYS A 40 -12.97 -3.87 8.32
CA LYS A 40 -11.94 -3.65 9.35
C LYS A 40 -10.89 -2.63 8.92
N PHE A 41 -10.46 -2.66 7.66
CA PHE A 41 -9.54 -1.66 7.11
C PHE A 41 -10.14 -0.26 7.19
N ILE A 42 -11.35 -0.07 6.65
CA ILE A 42 -12.00 1.22 6.60
C ILE A 42 -12.20 1.77 8.02
N GLU A 43 -12.67 0.94 8.97
CA GLU A 43 -12.86 1.34 10.36
C GLU A 43 -11.54 1.76 11.03
N ASN A 44 -10.52 0.90 10.95
CA ASN A 44 -9.22 1.15 11.59
C ASN A 44 -8.50 2.35 10.98
N PHE A 45 -8.43 2.42 9.65
CA PHE A 45 -7.75 3.51 8.94
C PHE A 45 -8.52 4.82 9.03
N SER A 46 -9.86 4.81 9.12
CA SER A 46 -10.63 6.02 9.39
C SER A 46 -10.39 6.54 10.81
N MET A 47 -10.36 5.65 11.81
CA MET A 47 -10.02 6.04 13.18
C MET A 47 -8.59 6.61 13.25
N MET A 48 -7.64 5.95 12.58
CA MET A 48 -6.24 6.35 12.56
C MET A 48 -6.03 7.69 11.86
N ALA A 49 -6.66 7.92 10.71
CA ALA A 49 -6.57 9.19 9.99
C ALA A 49 -7.00 10.38 10.88
N ASN A 50 -8.02 10.19 11.72
CA ASN A 50 -8.50 11.23 12.63
C ASN A 50 -7.61 11.39 13.87
N ARG A 51 -7.26 10.28 14.54
CA ARG A 51 -6.56 10.34 15.84
C ARG A 51 -5.05 10.48 15.72
N LYS A 52 -4.47 9.93 14.65
CA LYS A 52 -3.04 9.76 14.42
C LYS A 52 -2.71 9.89 12.93
N PRO A 53 -2.95 11.06 12.32
CA PRO A 53 -2.79 11.26 10.87
C PRO A 53 -1.38 10.94 10.36
N GLU A 54 -0.35 11.15 11.18
CA GLU A 54 1.03 10.81 10.82
C GLU A 54 1.29 9.29 10.81
N GLU A 55 0.68 8.53 11.72
CA GLU A 55 0.73 7.06 11.70
C GLU A 55 -0.01 6.51 10.47
N PHE A 56 -1.15 7.12 10.11
CA PHE A 56 -1.86 6.80 8.87
C PHE A 56 -0.97 7.01 7.65
N LYS A 57 -0.38 8.21 7.50
CA LYS A 57 0.48 8.55 6.35
C LYS A 57 1.65 7.60 6.26
N PHE A 58 2.29 7.30 7.40
CA PHE A 58 3.38 6.33 7.47
C PHE A 58 2.98 4.95 6.93
N LYS A 59 1.81 4.43 7.31
CA LYS A 59 1.32 3.15 6.78
C LYS A 59 1.08 3.19 5.27
N ILE A 60 0.56 4.30 4.72
CA ILE A 60 0.42 4.46 3.26
C ILE A 60 1.80 4.56 2.57
N TYR A 61 2.77 5.28 3.15
CA TYR A 61 4.13 5.34 2.60
C TYR A 61 4.81 3.96 2.59
N MET A 62 4.59 3.14 3.62
CA MET A 62 5.08 1.76 3.62
C MET A 62 4.49 0.92 2.48
N LEU A 63 3.19 1.08 2.19
CA LEU A 63 2.55 0.44 1.04
C LEU A 63 3.18 0.90 -0.27
N GLN A 64 3.36 2.20 -0.47
CA GLN A 64 3.99 2.74 -1.69
C GLN A 64 5.42 2.20 -1.85
N LEU A 65 6.20 2.19 -0.77
CA LEU A 65 7.55 1.64 -0.78
C LEU A 65 7.56 0.15 -1.17
N TRP A 66 6.64 -0.64 -0.61
CA TRP A 66 6.51 -2.05 -0.94
C TRP A 66 6.15 -2.28 -2.42
N PHE A 67 5.20 -1.51 -2.97
CA PHE A 67 4.85 -1.61 -4.39
C PHE A 67 5.98 -1.16 -5.32
N ASN A 68 6.80 -0.18 -4.91
CA ASN A 68 8.03 0.18 -5.62
C ASN A 68 9.04 -0.97 -5.64
N PHE A 69 9.16 -1.74 -4.55
CA PHE A 69 9.99 -2.95 -4.54
C PHE A 69 9.40 -4.06 -5.38
N ALA A 70 8.08 -4.23 -5.40
CA ALA A 70 7.43 -5.19 -6.28
C ALA A 70 7.71 -4.86 -7.75
N TYR A 71 7.65 -3.57 -8.11
CA TYR A 71 7.99 -3.09 -9.45
C TYR A 71 9.47 -3.35 -9.79
N SER A 72 10.38 -3.02 -8.88
CA SER A 72 11.82 -3.23 -9.08
C SER A 72 12.16 -4.72 -9.22
N ASN A 73 11.55 -5.58 -8.40
CA ASN A 73 11.66 -7.04 -8.48
C ASN A 73 11.15 -7.56 -9.83
N ARG A 74 10.02 -7.05 -10.32
CA ARG A 74 9.45 -7.44 -11.62
C ARG A 74 10.38 -7.11 -12.79
N LEU A 75 11.12 -6.01 -12.71
CA LEU A 75 12.10 -5.62 -13.73
C LEU A 75 13.45 -6.33 -13.61
N GLY A 76 13.66 -7.15 -12.58
CA GLY A 76 14.97 -7.76 -12.30
C GLY A 76 16.01 -6.77 -11.74
N ASN A 77 15.58 -5.56 -11.34
CA ASN A 77 16.45 -4.48 -10.85
C ASN A 77 16.70 -4.55 -9.33
N THR A 78 16.52 -5.70 -8.70
CA THR A 78 16.71 -5.85 -7.26
C THR A 78 18.19 -5.94 -6.89
N ASP A 79 18.70 -4.88 -6.27
CA ASP A 79 19.84 -4.97 -5.36
C ASP A 79 19.41 -5.85 -4.17
N SER A 80 19.65 -7.15 -4.28
CA SER A 80 19.16 -8.20 -3.36
C SER A 80 19.55 -7.96 -1.90
N SER A 81 20.58 -7.15 -1.67
CA SER A 81 21.08 -6.79 -0.34
C SER A 81 20.10 -5.96 0.49
N LYS A 82 19.24 -5.15 -0.13
CA LYS A 82 18.37 -4.18 0.59
C LYS A 82 17.04 -4.77 1.05
N PHE A 83 16.59 -5.86 0.43
CA PHE A 83 15.23 -6.39 0.61
C PHE A 83 15.16 -7.91 0.72
N VAL A 84 16.26 -8.58 1.11
CA VAL A 84 16.34 -10.06 1.15
C VAL A 84 15.14 -10.70 1.88
N LEU A 85 14.64 -10.04 2.93
CA LEU A 85 13.49 -10.51 3.72
C LEU A 85 12.14 -10.41 2.99
N LEU A 86 12.04 -9.56 1.96
CA LEU A 86 10.83 -9.35 1.17
C LEU A 86 10.87 -10.06 -0.19
N VAL A 87 12.02 -10.56 -0.64
CA VAL A 87 12.16 -11.10 -2.01
C VAL A 87 11.13 -12.21 -2.29
N GLU A 88 10.89 -13.10 -1.33
CA GLU A 88 9.92 -14.18 -1.47
C GLU A 88 8.49 -13.64 -1.61
N SER A 89 8.06 -12.73 -0.74
CA SER A 89 6.71 -12.15 -0.77
C SER A 89 6.48 -11.29 -2.01
N LEU A 90 7.49 -10.53 -2.46
CA LEU A 90 7.44 -9.76 -3.70
C LEU A 90 7.34 -10.66 -4.94
N THR A 91 8.10 -11.76 -4.98
CA THR A 91 8.07 -12.73 -6.08
C THR A 91 6.72 -13.45 -6.14
N ALA A 92 6.19 -13.87 -4.99
CA ALA A 92 4.88 -14.49 -4.89
C ALA A 92 3.77 -13.53 -5.35
N PHE A 93 3.83 -12.26 -4.93
CA PHE A 93 2.88 -11.24 -5.38
C PHE A 93 2.96 -10.99 -6.89
N ASN A 94 4.16 -10.82 -7.44
CA ASN A 94 4.34 -10.61 -8.88
C ASN A 94 3.85 -11.80 -9.71
N SER A 95 3.96 -13.01 -9.17
CA SER A 95 3.42 -14.22 -9.79
C SER A 95 1.90 -14.29 -9.70
N ALA A 96 1.30 -13.85 -8.58
CA ALA A 96 -0.15 -13.83 -8.40
C ALA A 96 -0.84 -12.71 -9.19
N PHE A 97 -0.17 -11.57 -9.37
CA PHE A 97 -0.69 -10.38 -10.06
C PHE A 97 0.25 -9.91 -11.18
N PRO A 98 0.47 -10.74 -12.22
CA PRO A 98 1.45 -10.46 -13.27
C PRO A 98 1.14 -9.19 -14.06
N ASN A 99 -0.14 -8.84 -14.17
CA ASN A 99 -0.63 -7.69 -14.93
C ASN A 99 -0.85 -6.44 -14.08
N ALA A 100 -0.59 -6.48 -12.77
CA ALA A 100 -0.89 -5.35 -11.90
C ALA A 100 -0.22 -4.06 -12.38
N ASP A 101 -1.01 -2.98 -12.41
CA ASP A 101 -0.51 -1.63 -12.69
C ASP A 101 0.08 -1.01 -11.41
N LEU A 102 1.35 -1.34 -11.15
CA LEU A 102 2.06 -0.92 -9.94
C LEU A 102 2.29 0.60 -9.87
N ALA A 103 2.42 1.26 -11.02
CA ALA A 103 2.51 2.71 -11.10
C ALA A 103 1.17 3.37 -10.72
N GLY A 104 0.06 2.87 -11.29
CA GLY A 104 -1.28 3.31 -10.92
C GLY A 104 -1.60 3.07 -9.44
N ILE A 105 -1.13 1.95 -8.87
CA ILE A 105 -1.31 1.64 -7.44
C ILE A 105 -0.62 2.70 -6.57
N ASN A 106 0.64 3.04 -6.88
CA ASN A 106 1.35 4.09 -6.16
C ASN A 106 0.65 5.45 -6.28
N GLN A 107 0.08 5.77 -7.45
CA GLN A 107 -0.66 7.00 -7.67
C GLN A 107 -1.92 7.08 -6.79
N ILE A 108 -2.75 6.04 -6.74
CA ILE A 108 -3.98 6.08 -5.90
C ILE A 108 -3.68 6.11 -4.40
N LEU A 109 -2.53 5.58 -3.98
CA LEU A 109 -2.06 5.69 -2.60
C LEU A 109 -1.65 7.14 -2.27
N GLU A 110 -0.97 7.83 -3.19
CA GLU A 110 -0.64 9.26 -3.04
C GLU A 110 -1.91 10.12 -2.98
N GLU A 111 -2.85 9.90 -3.91
CA GLU A 111 -4.14 10.61 -3.95
C GLU A 111 -4.95 10.40 -2.66
N THR A 112 -4.82 9.23 -2.01
CA THR A 112 -5.44 8.95 -0.71
C THR A 112 -4.86 9.82 0.39
N ILE A 113 -3.54 9.99 0.43
CA ILE A 113 -2.87 10.89 1.39
C ILE A 113 -3.32 12.33 1.16
N GLU A 114 -3.29 12.81 -0.08
CA GLU A 114 -3.70 14.17 -0.41
C GLU A 114 -5.16 14.45 -0.06
N SER A 115 -6.04 13.46 -0.29
CA SER A 115 -7.46 13.55 0.04
C SER A 115 -7.71 13.78 1.52
N LEU A 116 -6.85 13.24 2.39
CA LEU A 116 -6.91 13.52 3.83
C LEU A 116 -6.44 14.92 4.17
N ILE A 117 -5.38 15.42 3.52
CA ILE A 117 -4.91 16.80 3.70
C ILE A 117 -6.04 17.78 3.34
N ARG A 118 -6.86 17.44 2.35
CA ARG A 118 -8.03 18.23 1.91
C ARG A 118 -9.30 18.03 2.77
N ASN A 119 -9.22 17.30 3.89
CA ASN A 119 -10.36 17.00 4.79
C ASN A 119 -11.56 16.32 4.10
N TYR A 120 -11.31 15.47 3.09
CA TYR A 120 -12.40 14.65 2.51
C TYR A 120 -12.87 13.58 3.49
N TYR A 121 -14.11 13.11 3.29
CA TYR A 121 -14.72 12.07 4.12
C TYR A 121 -13.92 10.76 4.00
N THR A 122 -13.10 10.48 5.02
CA THR A 122 -12.11 9.41 5.02
C THR A 122 -12.66 8.02 4.67
N PRO A 123 -13.81 7.58 5.22
CA PRO A 123 -14.33 6.26 4.88
C PRO A 123 -14.61 6.08 3.38
N LEU A 124 -15.13 7.10 2.70
CA LEU A 124 -15.37 7.07 1.26
C LEU A 124 -14.07 7.04 0.47
N THR A 125 -13.07 7.84 0.87
CA THR A 125 -11.73 7.81 0.27
C THR A 125 -11.13 6.40 0.35
N LEU A 126 -11.24 5.74 1.50
CA LEU A 126 -10.72 4.38 1.70
C LEU A 126 -11.49 3.31 0.92
N ILE A 127 -12.81 3.44 0.77
CA ILE A 127 -13.61 2.58 -0.11
C ILE A 127 -13.13 2.72 -1.55
N ASN A 128 -12.96 3.96 -2.02
CA ASN A 128 -12.49 4.24 -3.37
C ASN A 128 -11.07 3.70 -3.61
N LEU A 129 -10.19 3.80 -2.61
CA LEU A 129 -8.86 3.19 -2.63
C LEU A 129 -8.96 1.68 -2.83
N LEU A 130 -9.75 0.96 -2.02
CA LEU A 130 -9.87 -0.50 -2.11
C LEU A 130 -10.45 -0.95 -3.45
N ILE A 131 -11.48 -0.27 -3.96
CA ILE A 131 -12.07 -0.58 -5.28
C ILE A 131 -11.03 -0.35 -6.39
N SER A 132 -10.32 0.78 -6.35
CA SER A 132 -9.32 1.13 -7.35
C SER A 132 -8.13 0.16 -7.32
N MET A 133 -7.69 -0.23 -6.13
CA MET A 133 -6.66 -1.25 -5.92
C MET A 133 -7.04 -2.56 -6.61
N GLN A 134 -8.27 -3.05 -6.41
CA GLN A 134 -8.72 -4.30 -7.04
C GLN A 134 -8.76 -4.24 -8.56
N ARG A 135 -9.12 -3.09 -9.13
CA ARG A 135 -9.06 -2.88 -10.58
C ARG A 135 -7.62 -2.92 -11.06
N LEU A 136 -6.71 -2.17 -10.42
CA LEU A 136 -5.32 -2.08 -10.83
C LEU A 136 -4.54 -3.39 -10.63
N LEU A 137 -4.90 -4.21 -9.64
CA LEU A 137 -4.32 -5.54 -9.44
C LEU A 137 -4.61 -6.50 -10.61
N LYS A 138 -5.76 -6.35 -11.28
CA LYS A 138 -6.09 -7.10 -12.50
C LYS A 138 -5.33 -6.58 -13.73
N GLY A 139 -4.75 -5.39 -13.61
CA GLY A 139 -4.12 -4.63 -14.70
C GLY A 139 -5.06 -3.62 -15.32
N LYS A 140 -4.53 -2.78 -16.21
CA LYS A 140 -5.37 -1.88 -17.01
C LYS A 140 -6.37 -2.73 -17.79
N GLU A 141 -7.66 -2.45 -17.67
CA GLU A 141 -8.61 -3.02 -18.62
C GLU A 141 -8.14 -2.66 -20.03
N PRO A 142 -8.16 -3.60 -20.98
CA PRO A 142 -7.86 -3.26 -22.36
C PRO A 142 -8.80 -2.11 -22.74
N LEU A 143 -8.24 -1.02 -23.26
CA LEU A 143 -9.02 0.01 -23.92
C LEU A 143 -9.90 -0.73 -24.93
N SER A 144 -11.20 -0.78 -24.66
CA SER A 144 -12.16 -1.30 -25.62
C SER A 144 -12.07 -0.36 -26.80
N ILE A 145 -11.39 -0.80 -27.86
CA ILE A 145 -11.34 -0.08 -29.12
C ILE A 145 -12.77 -0.16 -29.66
N LEU A 146 -13.54 0.91 -29.45
CA LEU A 146 -14.81 1.15 -30.14
C LEU A 146 -14.52 1.67 -31.55
#